data_AF-X1EK91-F1
#
_entry.id   AF-X1EK91-F1
#
_cell.length_a   1.000
_cell.length_b   1.000
_cell.length_c   1.000
_cell.angle_alpha   90.00
_cell.angle_beta   90.00
_cell.angle_gamma   90.00
#
_symmetry.space_group_name_H-M   'P 1'
#
loop_
_entity.id
_entity.type
_entity.pdbx_description
1 polymer ?
#
loop_
_entity_poly.entity_id
_entity_poly.type
_entity_poly.pdbx_seq_one_letter_code
_entity_poly.pdbx_strand_id
1 'polypeptide(L)'
;MSNYHSKSKEEIFHELKTSEKGLSQKQAQERLKKYGKNVIKKTHRLRPLKIPQKTILSERRNMLFTGTQIVRGSAKAIIVSTGINTVFGKIAENLQEIEVQKTPMQKRLDKFSKQIGIFILAFVGLVIFLGITEHFDIINMFMVAVALAVSAIPEG
;
A
#
# COMPACT_ATOMS: atom_id res chain seq x y z
N MET A 1 43.72 22.03 -0.77
CA MET A 1 43.91 20.99 0.27
C MET A 1 45.39 20.73 0.37
N SER A 2 45.99 20.90 1.54
CA SER A 2 47.43 20.66 1.72
C SER A 2 47.74 19.17 1.52
N ASN A 3 48.64 18.84 0.59
CA ASN A 3 49.07 17.47 0.32
C ASN A 3 50.06 16.97 1.40
N TYR A 4 49.60 16.85 2.64
CA TYR A 4 50.42 16.34 3.75
C TYR A 4 50.84 14.88 3.56
N HIS A 5 50.13 14.13 2.71
CA HIS A 5 50.39 12.72 2.42
C HIS A 5 51.59 12.50 1.48
N SER A 6 52.09 13.54 0.81
CA SER A 6 53.22 13.43 -0.13
C SER A 6 54.51 14.12 0.35
N LYS A 7 54.50 14.71 1.55
CA LYS A 7 55.67 15.39 2.14
C LYS A 7 56.50 14.45 2.98
N SER A 8 57.80 14.73 3.09
CA SER A 8 58.69 14.01 4.00
C SER A 8 58.35 14.34 5.46
N LYS A 9 58.72 13.44 6.37
CA LYS A 9 58.42 13.56 7.80
C LYS A 9 59.07 14.81 8.40
N GLU A 10 60.26 15.14 7.94
CA GLU A 10 61.07 16.28 8.38
C GLU A 10 60.44 17.61 7.96
N GLU A 11 59.93 17.69 6.72
CA GLU A 11 59.22 18.88 6.22
C GLU A 11 57.92 19.12 6.98
N ILE A 12 57.17 18.05 7.27
CA ILE A 12 55.94 18.13 8.07
C ILE A 12 56.26 18.63 9.48
N PHE A 13 57.35 18.16 10.08
CA PHE A 13 57.78 18.59 11.41
C PHE A 13 58.23 20.04 11.44
N HIS A 14 58.92 20.50 10.41
CA HIS A 14 59.32 21.90 10.28
C HIS A 14 58.10 22.82 10.09
N GLU A 15 57.18 22.45 9.19
CA GLU A 15 55.97 23.23 8.89
C GLU A 15 55.02 23.31 10.10
N LEU A 16 54.79 22.18 10.78
CA LEU A 16 53.92 22.11 11.95
C LEU A 16 54.62 22.50 13.26
N LYS A 17 55.91 22.87 13.19
CA LYS A 17 56.77 23.19 14.36
C LYS A 17 56.62 22.14 15.46
N THR A 18 56.66 20.88 15.08
CA THR A 18 56.49 19.74 15.98
C THR A 18 57.71 18.83 15.93
N SER A 19 57.91 18.04 16.99
CA SER A 19 59.01 17.08 17.06
C SER A 19 58.47 15.65 17.00
N GLU A 20 59.31 14.71 16.59
CA GLU A 20 58.99 13.28 16.59
C GLU A 20 58.71 12.76 18.00
N LYS A 21 59.40 13.29 19.01
CA LYS A 21 59.21 12.93 20.42
C LYS A 21 57.92 13.51 21.02
N GLY A 22 57.12 14.25 20.23
CA GLY A 22 55.89 14.88 20.67
C GLY A 22 56.12 16.18 21.43
N LEU A 23 55.18 16.50 22.31
CA LEU A 23 55.16 17.73 23.12
C LEU A 23 55.77 17.48 24.50
N SER A 24 56.48 18.46 25.04
CA SER A 24 56.86 18.42 26.46
C SER A 24 55.64 18.61 27.37
N GLN A 25 55.69 18.12 28.61
CA GLN A 25 54.57 18.28 29.55
C GLN A 25 54.22 19.76 29.79
N LYS A 26 55.21 20.65 29.81
CA LYS A 26 54.99 22.10 29.96
C LYS A 26 54.24 22.70 28.75
N GLN A 27 54.66 22.33 27.54
CA GLN A 27 53.98 22.76 26.31
C GLN A 27 52.57 22.17 26.20
N ALA A 28 52.39 20.92 26.62
CA ALA A 28 51.08 20.29 26.67
C ALA A 28 50.15 21.03 27.64
N GLN A 29 50.62 21.43 28.82
CA GLN A 29 49.84 22.19 29.81
C GLN A 29 49.47 23.59 29.29
N GLU A 30 50.39 24.30 28.65
CA GLU A 30 50.14 25.61 28.03
C GLU A 30 49.13 25.50 26.88
N ARG A 31 49.26 24.48 26.03
CA ARG A 31 48.29 24.19 24.97
C ARG A 31 46.93 23.80 25.55
N LEU A 32 46.89 23.03 26.63
CA LEU A 32 45.64 22.66 27.30
C LEU A 32 44.94 23.89 27.89
N LYS A 33 45.69 24.86 28.42
CA LYS A 33 45.15 26.16 28.87
C LYS A 33 44.64 27.01 27.71
N LYS A 34 45.39 27.07 26.60
CA LYS A 34 45.07 27.90 25.43
C LYS A 34 43.91 27.37 24.59
N TYR A 35 43.87 26.06 24.36
CA TYR A 35 42.92 25.41 23.43
C TYR A 35 41.83 24.61 24.13
N GLY A 36 41.97 24.37 25.44
CA GLY A 36 41.05 23.54 26.21
C GLY A 36 41.28 22.04 25.99
N LYS A 37 40.51 21.22 26.71
CA LYS A 37 40.55 19.76 26.56
C LYS A 37 39.97 19.36 25.19
N ASN A 38 40.66 18.52 24.45
CA ASN A 38 40.17 17.94 23.19
C ASN A 38 39.13 16.83 23.48
N VAL A 39 37.96 17.22 23.99
CA VAL A 39 36.86 16.30 24.29
C VAL A 39 35.78 16.50 23.25
N ILE A 40 35.38 15.42 22.59
CA ILE A 40 34.22 15.41 21.70
C ILE A 40 33.00 15.80 22.53
N LYS A 41 32.40 16.96 22.23
CA LYS A 41 31.17 17.41 22.89
C LYS A 41 30.10 16.37 22.63
N LYS A 42 29.55 15.77 23.68
CA LYS A 42 28.36 14.90 23.57
C LYS A 42 27.26 15.73 22.92
N THR A 43 26.86 15.35 21.71
CA THR A 43 25.80 16.04 20.98
C THR A 43 24.47 15.79 21.69
N HIS A 44 23.55 16.76 21.64
CA HIS A 44 22.21 16.58 22.17
C HIS A 44 21.57 15.35 21.51
N ARG A 45 21.08 14.41 22.32
CA ARG A 45 20.18 13.37 21.84
C ARG A 45 18.95 14.06 21.24
N LEU A 46 18.68 13.80 19.97
CA LEU A 46 17.45 14.27 19.32
C LEU A 46 16.25 13.79 20.15
N ARG A 47 15.43 14.72 20.61
CA ARG A 47 14.19 14.37 21.32
C ARG A 47 13.22 13.77 20.29
N PRO A 48 12.48 12.71 20.62
CA PRO A 48 11.45 12.21 19.73
C PRO A 48 10.44 13.33 19.47
N LEU A 49 10.13 13.59 18.20
CA LEU A 49 9.09 14.54 17.82
C LEU A 49 7.74 14.01 18.34
N LYS A 50 7.15 14.71 19.33
CA LYS A 50 5.86 14.35 19.90
C LYS A 50 4.75 14.92 19.00
N ILE A 51 3.94 14.03 18.44
CA ILE A 51 2.84 14.38 17.53
C ILE A 51 1.51 14.05 18.24
N PRO A 52 0.49 14.92 18.19
CA PRO A 52 -0.84 14.62 18.70
C PRO A 52 -1.44 13.37 18.05
N GLN A 53 -2.23 12.58 18.81
CA GLN A 53 -2.82 11.34 18.27
C GLN A 53 -3.80 11.58 17.11
N LYS A 54 -4.46 12.75 17.11
CA LYS A 54 -5.44 13.14 16.09
C LYS A 54 -4.82 13.65 14.79
N THR A 55 -3.48 13.73 14.70
CA THR A 55 -2.80 14.18 13.49
C THR A 55 -3.08 13.25 12.31
N ILE A 56 -3.37 13.84 11.15
CA ILE A 56 -3.62 13.12 9.90
C ILE A 56 -2.38 12.31 9.48
N LEU A 57 -2.59 11.18 8.80
CA LEU A 57 -1.53 10.23 8.44
C LEU A 57 -0.35 10.88 7.71
N SER A 58 -0.62 11.79 6.76
CA SER A 58 0.39 12.51 5.98
C SER A 58 1.30 13.43 6.81
N GLU A 59 0.85 13.86 7.99
CA GLU A 59 1.59 14.76 8.88
C GLU A 59 2.38 14.01 9.97
N ARG A 60 2.22 12.69 10.07
CA ARG A 60 2.92 11.87 11.08
C ARG A 60 4.39 11.61 10.69
N ARG A 61 5.21 12.66 10.74
CA ARG A 61 6.64 12.66 10.34
C ARG A 61 7.56 11.79 11.20
N ASN A 62 7.08 11.29 12.35
CA ASN A 62 7.84 10.44 13.26
C ASN A 62 7.53 8.94 13.09
N MET A 63 6.81 8.55 12.03
CA MET A 63 6.46 7.16 11.75
C MET A 63 7.00 6.70 10.41
N LEU A 64 7.18 5.39 10.32
CA LEU A 64 7.51 4.66 9.10
C LEU A 64 6.31 3.79 8.74
N PHE A 65 5.99 3.73 7.45
CA PHE A 65 4.83 2.98 6.96
C PHE A 65 5.28 1.76 6.14
N THR A 66 4.55 0.67 6.28
CA THR A 66 4.74 -0.55 5.49
C THR A 66 4.57 -0.25 3.99
N GLY A 67 5.41 -0.84 3.15
CA GLY A 67 5.42 -0.58 1.70
C GLY A 67 6.24 0.65 1.27
N THR A 68 6.94 1.30 2.20
CA THR A 68 7.86 2.42 1.90
C THR A 68 9.33 1.98 2.02
N GLN A 69 10.23 2.69 1.34
CA GLN A 69 11.67 2.39 1.34
C GLN A 69 12.49 3.58 1.88
N ILE A 70 13.55 3.28 2.63
CA ILE A 70 14.54 4.27 3.07
C ILE A 70 15.53 4.50 1.94
N VAL A 71 15.46 5.67 1.30
CA VAL A 71 16.35 6.03 0.17
C VAL A 71 17.78 6.33 0.63
N ARG A 72 17.95 6.93 1.83
CA ARG A 72 19.26 7.30 2.37
C ARG A 72 19.28 7.26 3.89
N GLY A 73 20.43 6.86 4.43
CA GLY A 73 20.71 6.89 5.87
C GLY A 73 20.39 5.58 6.57
N SER A 74 20.36 5.62 7.90
CA SER A 74 20.02 4.46 8.74
C SER A 74 19.17 4.93 9.91
N ALA A 75 18.18 4.13 10.27
CA ALA A 75 17.24 4.44 11.34
C ALA A 75 17.07 3.24 12.28
N LYS A 76 16.75 3.52 13.54
CA LYS A 76 16.21 2.55 14.49
C LYS A 76 14.79 2.97 14.81
N ALA A 77 13.86 2.03 14.82
CA ALA A 77 12.45 2.29 15.03
C ALA A 77 11.83 1.24 15.95
N ILE A 78 10.71 1.58 16.56
CA ILE A 78 9.88 0.66 17.35
C ILE A 78 8.70 0.25 16.47
N ILE A 79 8.40 -1.05 16.43
CA ILE A 79 7.25 -1.57 15.70
C ILE A 79 6.00 -1.24 16.51
N VAL A 80 5.07 -0.50 15.88
CA VAL A 80 3.80 -0.07 16.50
C VAL A 80 2.60 -0.86 15.97
N SER A 81 2.70 -1.47 14.78
CA SER A 81 1.63 -2.24 14.15
C SER A 81 2.22 -3.26 13.16
N THR A 82 1.57 -4.41 13.00
CA THR A 82 1.96 -5.50 12.10
C THR A 82 0.75 -6.06 11.34
N GLY A 83 0.99 -6.69 10.20
CA GLY A 83 -0.06 -7.33 9.39
C GLY A 83 -1.19 -6.38 8.97
N ILE A 84 -2.43 -6.84 9.14
CA ILE A 84 -3.66 -6.10 8.76
C ILE A 84 -3.86 -4.81 9.55
N ASN A 85 -3.29 -4.75 10.76
CA ASN A 85 -3.38 -3.56 11.62
C ASN A 85 -2.52 -2.38 11.11
N THR A 86 -1.65 -2.61 10.13
CA THR A 86 -0.84 -1.55 9.50
C THR A 86 -1.69 -0.67 8.58
N VAL A 87 -1.22 0.54 8.27
CA VAL A 87 -1.92 1.44 7.34
C VAL A 87 -2.10 0.80 5.96
N PHE A 88 -1.06 0.14 5.45
CA PHE A 88 -1.15 -0.58 4.18
C PHE A 88 -2.07 -1.80 4.27
N GLY A 89 -2.01 -2.54 5.39
CA GLY A 89 -2.89 -3.67 5.67
C GLY A 89 -4.37 -3.30 5.61
N LYS A 90 -4.76 -2.21 6.26
CA LYS A 90 -6.13 -1.69 6.22
C LYS A 90 -6.57 -1.28 4.82
N ILE A 91 -5.67 -0.73 4.01
CA ILE A 91 -5.98 -0.40 2.60
C ILE A 91 -6.21 -1.68 1.81
N ALA A 92 -5.37 -2.70 1.99
CA ALA A 92 -5.50 -3.99 1.31
C ALA A 92 -6.78 -4.75 1.71
N GLU A 93 -7.16 -4.70 2.99
CA GLU A 93 -8.42 -5.26 3.50
C GLU A 93 -9.62 -4.57 2.84
N ASN A 94 -9.65 -3.24 2.86
CA ASN A 94 -10.72 -2.47 2.22
C ASN A 94 -10.83 -2.73 0.72
N LEU A 95 -9.74 -3.10 0.03
CA LEU A 95 -9.74 -3.47 -1.38
C LEU A 95 -10.36 -4.84 -1.63
N GLN A 96 -10.23 -5.78 -0.69
CA GLN A 96 -10.83 -7.12 -0.78
C GLN A 96 -12.32 -7.11 -0.45
N GLU A 97 -12.75 -6.22 0.43
CA GLU A 97 -14.17 -6.01 0.78
C GLU A 97 -14.98 -5.31 -0.32
N ILE A 98 -14.36 -4.89 -1.42
CA ILE A 98 -15.10 -4.35 -2.57
C ILE A 98 -15.84 -5.50 -3.25
N GLU A 99 -17.03 -5.81 -2.75
CA GLU A 99 -17.95 -6.73 -3.40
C GLU A 99 -18.15 -6.26 -4.85
N VAL A 100 -17.91 -7.18 -5.80
CA VAL A 100 -18.13 -6.91 -7.22
C VAL A 100 -19.62 -6.71 -7.44
N GLN A 101 -20.04 -5.46 -7.40
CA GLN A 101 -21.43 -5.11 -7.64
C GLN A 101 -21.75 -5.26 -9.13
N LYS A 102 -22.91 -5.87 -9.43
CA LYS A 102 -23.43 -5.93 -10.80
C LYS A 102 -23.48 -4.53 -11.41
N THR A 103 -23.02 -4.41 -12.65
CA THR A 103 -23.01 -3.12 -13.36
C THR A 103 -24.45 -2.61 -13.57
N PRO A 104 -24.65 -1.28 -13.70
CA PRO A 104 -25.98 -0.73 -13.99
C PRO A 104 -26.65 -1.36 -15.22
N MET A 105 -25.85 -1.72 -16.24
CA MET A 105 -26.33 -2.39 -17.44
C MET A 105 -26.76 -3.83 -17.14
N GLN A 106 -25.96 -4.61 -16.41
CA GLN A 106 -26.33 -5.96 -15.99
C GLN A 106 -27.61 -5.98 -15.16
N LYS A 107 -27.77 -5.04 -14.23
CA LYS A 107 -29.01 -4.91 -13.43
C LYS A 107 -30.24 -4.62 -14.30
N ARG A 108 -30.08 -3.89 -15.41
CA ARG A 108 -31.16 -3.62 -16.38
C ARG A 108 -31.46 -4.84 -17.24
N LEU A 109 -30.43 -5.52 -17.74
CA LEU A 109 -30.56 -6.76 -18.51
C LEU A 109 -31.24 -7.86 -17.68
N ASP A 110 -30.80 -8.09 -16.44
CA ASP A 110 -31.43 -9.08 -15.54
C ASP A 110 -32.93 -8.82 -15.35
N LYS A 111 -33.33 -7.55 -15.18
CA LYS A 111 -34.74 -7.17 -15.05
C LYS A 111 -35.51 -7.41 -16.35
N PHE A 112 -34.91 -7.04 -17.48
CA PHE A 112 -35.49 -7.20 -18.81
C PHE A 112 -35.66 -8.69 -19.16
N SER A 113 -34.63 -9.51 -18.98
CA SER A 113 -34.67 -10.97 -19.19
C SER A 113 -35.69 -11.64 -18.28
N LYS A 114 -35.80 -11.22 -17.02
CA LYS A 114 -36.82 -11.74 -16.10
C LYS A 114 -38.23 -11.37 -16.54
N GLN A 115 -38.44 -10.15 -17.03
CA GLN A 115 -39.74 -9.69 -17.52
C GLN A 115 -40.16 -10.47 -18.78
N ILE A 116 -39.26 -10.60 -19.76
CA ILE A 116 -39.50 -11.40 -20.97
C ILE A 116 -39.77 -12.87 -20.63
N GLY A 117 -38.98 -13.47 -19.73
CA GLY A 117 -39.15 -14.87 -19.33
C GLY A 117 -40.54 -15.14 -18.73
N ILE A 118 -41.06 -14.22 -17.91
CA ILE A 118 -42.42 -14.34 -17.35
C ILE A 118 -43.48 -14.27 -18.47
N PHE A 119 -43.32 -13.37 -19.44
CA PHE A 119 -44.24 -13.27 -20.58
C PHE A 119 -44.25 -14.54 -21.44
N ILE A 120 -43.07 -15.09 -21.75
CA ILE A 120 -42.95 -16.34 -22.53
C ILE A 120 -43.63 -17.49 -21.80
N LEU A 121 -43.37 -17.64 -20.50
CA LEU A 121 -43.93 -18.73 -19.71
C LEU A 121 -45.45 -18.63 -19.62
N ALA A 122 -45.99 -17.42 -19.44
CA ALA A 122 -47.44 -17.18 -19.49
C ALA A 122 -48.04 -17.50 -20.87
N PHE A 123 -47.36 -17.11 -21.94
CA PHE A 123 -47.81 -17.37 -23.31
C PHE A 123 -47.80 -18.86 -23.65
N VAL A 124 -46.73 -19.58 -23.31
CA VAL A 124 -46.65 -21.04 -23.47
C VAL A 124 -47.73 -21.75 -22.67
N GLY A 125 -47.96 -21.32 -21.42
CA GLY A 125 -49.04 -21.85 -20.59
C GLY A 125 -50.43 -21.63 -21.21
N LEU A 126 -50.67 -20.46 -21.80
CA LEU A 126 -51.90 -20.15 -22.50
C LEU A 126 -52.11 -21.04 -23.74
N VAL A 127 -51.06 -21.25 -24.54
CA VAL A 127 -51.12 -22.11 -25.72
C VAL A 127 -51.42 -23.56 -25.34
N ILE A 128 -50.75 -24.10 -24.30
CA ILE A 128 -51.05 -25.44 -23.79
C ILE A 128 -52.50 -25.53 -23.31
N PHE A 129 -52.98 -24.52 -22.56
CA PHE A 129 -54.35 -24.49 -22.06
C PHE A 129 -55.38 -24.55 -23.18
N LEU A 130 -55.22 -23.70 -24.22
CA LEU A 130 -56.08 -23.72 -25.40
C LEU A 130 -55.97 -25.04 -26.17
N GLY A 131 -54.77 -25.62 -26.24
CA GLY A 131 -54.54 -26.90 -26.90
C GLY A 131 -55.27 -28.07 -26.21
N ILE A 132 -55.32 -28.07 -24.89
CA ILE A 132 -56.07 -29.07 -24.12
C ILE A 132 -57.59 -28.89 -24.33
N THR A 133 -58.09 -27.65 -24.39
CA THR A 133 -59.52 -27.40 -24.65
C THR A 133 -59.96 -27.87 -26.03
N GLU A 134 -59.07 -27.83 -27.02
CA GLU A 134 -59.30 -28.34 -28.39
C GLU A 134 -59.02 -29.84 -28.55
N HIS A 135 -58.78 -30.58 -27.45
CA HIS A 135 -58.57 -32.03 -27.41
C HIS A 135 -57.31 -32.53 -28.15
N PHE A 136 -56.26 -31.71 -28.24
CA PHE A 136 -54.96 -32.19 -28.73
C PHE A 136 -54.29 -33.13 -27.72
N ASP A 137 -53.48 -34.08 -28.24
CA ASP A 137 -52.69 -35.00 -27.41
C ASP A 137 -51.65 -34.23 -26.57
N ILE A 138 -51.51 -34.64 -25.31
CA ILE A 138 -50.60 -34.06 -24.31
C ILE A 138 -49.15 -34.10 -24.80
N ILE A 139 -48.74 -35.19 -25.46
CA ILE A 139 -47.37 -35.33 -25.98
C ILE A 139 -47.11 -34.28 -27.07
N ASN A 140 -48.09 -34.03 -27.94
CA ASN A 140 -47.96 -33.02 -28.99
C ASN A 140 -47.94 -31.60 -28.41
N MET A 141 -48.76 -31.31 -27.39
CA MET A 141 -48.75 -30.02 -26.70
C MET A 141 -47.45 -29.76 -25.93
N PHE A 142 -46.85 -30.80 -25.36
CA PHE A 142 -45.52 -30.71 -24.76
C PHE A 142 -44.44 -30.35 -25.78
N MET A 143 -44.44 -31.01 -26.95
CA MET A 143 -43.49 -30.71 -28.03
C MET A 143 -43.63 -29.26 -28.54
N VAL A 144 -44.85 -28.77 -28.70
CA VAL A 144 -45.13 -27.37 -29.08
C VAL A 144 -44.63 -26.40 -28.00
N ALA A 145 -44.86 -26.70 -26.73
CA ALA A 145 -44.41 -25.87 -25.62
C ALA A 145 -42.89 -25.74 -25.56
N VAL A 146 -42.15 -26.84 -25.71
CA VAL A 146 -40.68 -26.84 -25.74
C VAL A 146 -40.18 -26.08 -26.96
N ALA A 147 -40.77 -26.29 -28.14
CA ALA A 147 -40.38 -25.58 -29.36
C ALA A 147 -40.58 -24.06 -29.23
N LEU A 148 -41.72 -23.62 -28.69
CA LEU A 148 -42.00 -22.20 -28.45
C LEU A 148 -41.07 -21.59 -27.39
N ALA A 149 -40.81 -22.31 -26.31
CA ALA A 149 -39.93 -21.84 -25.25
C ALA A 149 -38.49 -21.67 -25.73
N VAL A 150 -37.94 -22.63 -26.48
CA VAL A 150 -36.57 -22.57 -27.04
C VAL A 150 -36.46 -21.45 -28.08
N SER A 151 -37.45 -21.32 -28.97
CA SER A 151 -37.46 -20.26 -29.99
C SER A 151 -37.53 -18.84 -29.41
N ALA A 152 -38.00 -18.69 -28.17
CA ALA A 152 -38.21 -17.40 -27.54
C ALA A 152 -37.05 -16.97 -26.61
N ILE A 153 -36.03 -17.82 -26.40
CA ILE A 153 -34.83 -17.44 -25.68
C ILE A 153 -34.10 -16.36 -26.50
N PRO A 154 -33.84 -15.17 -25.93
CA PRO A 154 -33.00 -14.19 -26.60
C PRO A 154 -31.57 -14.73 -26.66
N GLU A 155 -31.13 -15.17 -27.83
CA GLU A 155 -29.78 -15.70 -28.07
C GLU A 155 -28.68 -14.61 -28.08
N GLY A 156 -28.92 -13.45 -27.47
CA GLY A 156 -28.02 -12.29 -27.43
C GLY A 156 -28.14 -11.46 -26.16
#